data_AF-A0A972U1E4-F1
#
_entry.id   AF-A0A972U1E4-F1
#
_cell.length_a   1.000
_cell.length_b   1.000
_cell.length_c   1.000
_cell.angle_alpha   90.00
_cell.angle_beta   90.00
_cell.angle_gamma   90.00
#
_symmetry.space_group_name_H-M   'P 1'
#
loop_
_entity.id
_entity.type
_entity.pdbx_description
1 polymer ?
#
loop_
_entity_poly.entity_id
_entity_poly.type
_entity_poly.pdbx_seq_one_letter_code
_entity_poly.pdbx_strand_id
1 'polypeptide(L)'
;MSSPTHPATATPRSSRRYGFGVRSAALASIFALAAAGLTVAVAGGAQANGNCPTYWGAGTGSWSGAPAAGGTGTPEDPYQVADQTDLQELLYCDSSHFTQTADIALAGEWDPLPTFAGSYQGNGRAIDGLTNTSNSATKTALIEVIDGGVISELNLTNVDISSPDYRQAAALAGVLIGGGSVSGVSASGSVAGKSSVGGLIGYAEGSEISNSSADVTTNGAGDFVGGLLGWGYEASIAASSASGAVTGVNSVGGLVGVTEETPSVATITDSSASGNVTGNNSVGGLVGTIYGATIETSSAAGSVVGNTQVGGLLGRAAGGAHVIADAFATGSSTATGGSAGGLIGENASTDITIDNSYQSGAVSASGQAGGLIGALTENPASVTESFWNSSANPSLSGGAGQARSQAQLRELATFTSANWSIQSGSPATGGNLWGICVPSNTTVNSGFPFHQYGLTSNICPVIPGTLPQVPANNCVPTGSSRKAIPRKGSFRLMKSGCRTNAGERIAVNVRASLRGDVSYYKLICKASGKKSKVRRNGSGYFCKTGKLKIRTSGSRLRLRVTWSAPAEPGFEPFLTKKVYRT
;
A
#
# COMPACT_ATOMS: atom_id res chain seq x y z
N MET A 1 -33.64 -38.98 -60.95
CA MET A 1 -33.00 -37.78 -60.38
C MET A 1 -33.10 -37.91 -58.87
N SER A 2 -32.06 -38.44 -58.26
CA SER A 2 -31.95 -38.76 -56.84
C SER A 2 -30.46 -38.66 -56.47
N SER A 3 -30.20 -38.21 -55.24
CA SER A 3 -28.95 -37.68 -54.66
C SER A 3 -27.67 -38.49 -54.89
N PRO A 4 -26.50 -37.90 -54.55
CA PRO A 4 -25.91 -38.28 -53.26
C PRO A 4 -25.29 -37.14 -52.43
N THR A 5 -24.97 -37.56 -51.22
CA THR A 5 -24.48 -36.94 -49.98
C THR A 5 -23.11 -36.26 -50.03
N HIS A 6 -22.95 -35.18 -49.25
CA HIS A 6 -21.66 -34.60 -48.82
C HIS A 6 -21.49 -34.78 -47.30
N PRO A 7 -20.31 -35.23 -46.82
CA PRO A 7 -19.85 -34.90 -45.47
C PRO A 7 -18.77 -33.81 -45.51
N ALA A 8 -18.83 -32.93 -44.50
CA ALA A 8 -17.90 -31.85 -44.24
C ALA A 8 -16.57 -32.38 -43.65
N THR A 9 -15.45 -31.91 -44.16
CA THR A 9 -14.12 -32.04 -43.55
C THR A 9 -13.69 -30.70 -42.97
N ALA A 10 -13.58 -30.66 -41.65
CA ALA A 10 -12.95 -29.58 -40.90
C ALA A 10 -11.42 -29.82 -40.88
N THR A 11 -10.64 -28.80 -41.22
CA THR A 11 -9.18 -28.75 -41.03
C THR A 11 -8.86 -27.95 -39.76
N PRO A 12 -8.10 -28.48 -38.78
CA PRO A 12 -7.59 -27.68 -37.68
C PRO A 12 -6.31 -26.96 -38.11
N ARG A 13 -6.24 -25.65 -37.82
CA ARG A 13 -5.02 -24.83 -37.94
C ARG A 13 -4.00 -25.25 -36.87
N SER A 14 -2.76 -25.39 -37.30
CA SER A 14 -1.61 -25.82 -36.53
C SER A 14 -1.08 -24.74 -35.58
N SER A 15 -1.07 -25.05 -34.29
CA SER A 15 -0.23 -24.38 -33.28
C SER A 15 1.20 -24.92 -33.38
N ARG A 16 2.18 -24.08 -33.75
CA ARG A 16 3.60 -24.44 -33.68
C ARG A 16 4.05 -24.42 -32.22
N ARG A 17 4.32 -25.61 -31.67
CA ARG A 17 5.08 -25.80 -30.43
C ARG A 17 6.56 -25.56 -30.72
N TYR A 18 7.18 -24.61 -30.03
CA TYR A 18 8.64 -24.61 -29.86
C TYR A 18 8.95 -25.45 -28.63
N GLY A 19 9.55 -26.62 -28.86
CA GLY A 19 10.09 -27.46 -27.79
C GLY A 19 11.55 -27.15 -27.56
N PHE A 20 11.91 -26.75 -26.34
CA PHE A 20 13.26 -26.88 -25.84
C PHE A 20 13.28 -27.98 -24.77
N GLY A 21 14.15 -28.96 -24.99
CA GLY A 21 14.23 -30.17 -24.19
C GLY A 21 14.82 -29.91 -22.81
N VAL A 22 14.05 -30.28 -21.79
CA VAL A 22 14.51 -30.38 -20.40
C VAL A 22 15.49 -31.56 -20.30
N ARG A 23 16.73 -31.29 -19.89
CA ARG A 23 17.63 -32.33 -19.37
C ARG A 23 17.61 -32.27 -17.85
N SER A 24 16.75 -33.09 -17.26
CA SER A 24 16.82 -33.50 -15.86
C SER A 24 17.81 -34.66 -15.74
N ALA A 25 18.80 -34.56 -14.85
CA ALA A 25 19.18 -35.64 -13.94
C ALA A 25 20.32 -35.26 -12.99
N ALA A 26 20.05 -35.47 -11.70
CA ALA A 26 20.94 -35.96 -10.65
C ALA A 26 21.39 -34.96 -9.56
N LEU A 27 20.48 -34.71 -8.62
CA LEU A 27 20.81 -34.47 -7.22
C LEU A 27 20.54 -35.78 -6.44
N ALA A 28 21.60 -36.43 -5.97
CA ALA A 28 21.50 -37.44 -4.92
C ALA A 28 22.82 -37.48 -4.13
N SER A 29 22.72 -37.03 -2.87
CA SER A 29 23.50 -37.45 -1.70
C SER A 29 25.01 -37.17 -1.65
N ILE A 30 25.44 -36.41 -0.63
CA ILE A 30 26.36 -36.88 0.43
C ILE A 30 26.38 -35.82 1.55
N PHE A 31 25.99 -36.25 2.75
CA PHE A 31 26.34 -35.60 4.03
C PHE A 31 27.18 -36.60 4.83
N ALA A 32 28.12 -36.05 5.61
CA ALA A 32 28.97 -36.66 6.63
C ALA A 32 30.35 -37.20 6.18
N LEU A 33 31.41 -36.42 6.46
CA LEU A 33 32.30 -36.69 7.61
C LEU A 33 33.29 -35.52 7.81
N ALA A 34 33.26 -34.89 8.98
CA ALA A 34 34.34 -34.06 9.48
C ALA A 34 35.09 -34.85 10.57
N ALA A 35 36.39 -35.07 10.38
CA ALA A 35 37.45 -35.14 11.41
C ALA A 35 38.64 -35.97 10.91
N ALA A 36 39.68 -35.30 10.43
CA ALA A 36 41.09 -35.63 10.69
C ALA A 36 41.95 -34.48 10.18
N GLY A 37 42.60 -33.77 11.10
CA GLY A 37 43.60 -32.78 10.76
C GLY A 37 44.77 -33.43 10.03
N LEU A 38 45.02 -32.97 8.81
CA LEU A 38 46.31 -33.15 8.14
C LEU A 38 46.58 -31.88 7.34
N THR A 39 47.49 -31.06 7.85
CA THR A 39 48.08 -29.94 7.12
C THR A 39 48.94 -30.50 5.99
N VAL A 40 48.48 -30.34 4.75
CA VAL A 40 49.31 -30.49 3.55
C VAL A 40 49.52 -29.09 2.98
N ALA A 41 50.74 -28.59 3.11
CA ALA A 41 51.19 -27.41 2.37
C ALA A 41 51.27 -27.80 0.89
N VAL A 42 50.27 -27.39 0.12
CA VAL A 42 50.35 -27.40 -1.35
C VAL A 42 50.80 -26.00 -1.77
N ALA A 43 52.09 -25.89 -2.12
CA ALA A 43 52.55 -24.84 -3.01
C ALA A 43 52.01 -25.20 -4.41
N GLY A 44 50.84 -24.67 -4.74
CA GLY A 44 50.18 -24.86 -6.03
C GLY A 44 49.33 -23.64 -6.29
N GLY A 45 49.63 -22.94 -7.39
CA GLY A 45 48.93 -21.72 -7.78
C GLY A 45 47.43 -21.94 -7.91
N ALA A 46 46.68 -21.09 -7.24
CA ALA A 46 45.28 -20.83 -7.51
C ALA A 46 45.04 -19.38 -7.07
N GLN A 47 45.02 -18.46 -8.04
CA GLN A 47 44.41 -17.15 -7.84
C GLN A 47 42.92 -17.39 -7.60
N ALA A 48 42.51 -17.33 -6.34
CA ALA A 48 41.16 -16.88 -6.01
C ALA A 48 41.13 -15.35 -6.19
N ASN A 49 40.02 -14.85 -6.76
CA ASN A 49 39.49 -13.47 -6.76
C ASN A 49 39.28 -12.87 -8.18
N GLY A 50 38.01 -12.66 -8.55
CA GLY A 50 37.52 -11.38 -9.08
C GLY A 50 38.01 -10.83 -10.42
N ASN A 51 38.52 -11.64 -11.35
CA ASN A 51 39.06 -11.10 -12.61
C ASN A 51 37.96 -10.63 -13.59
N CYS A 52 37.50 -9.39 -13.41
CA CYS A 52 37.04 -8.58 -14.53
C CYS A 52 38.17 -8.51 -15.58
N PRO A 53 37.91 -8.68 -16.90
CA PRO A 53 38.95 -8.67 -17.90
C PRO A 53 39.70 -7.32 -17.87
N THR A 54 41.03 -7.36 -17.79
CA THR A 54 41.84 -6.17 -18.05
C THR A 54 41.68 -5.83 -19.54
N TYR A 55 40.98 -4.74 -19.88
CA TYR A 55 40.79 -4.34 -21.27
C TYR A 55 41.90 -3.40 -21.77
N TRP A 56 42.26 -3.54 -23.05
CA TRP A 56 43.32 -2.81 -23.73
C TRP A 56 42.80 -1.45 -24.22
N GLY A 57 43.14 -0.36 -23.53
CA GLY A 57 42.94 1.00 -24.04
C GLY A 57 43.87 1.27 -25.22
N ALA A 58 43.33 1.55 -26.40
CA ALA A 58 44.11 1.99 -27.54
C ALA A 58 44.75 3.36 -27.26
N GLY A 59 46.02 3.40 -26.80
CA GLY A 59 46.80 4.63 -26.82
C GLY A 59 47.93 4.81 -25.80
N THR A 60 47.98 4.07 -24.69
CA THR A 60 49.05 4.24 -23.70
C THR A 60 49.58 2.88 -23.25
N GLY A 61 50.74 2.48 -23.77
CA GLY A 61 51.40 1.26 -23.34
C GLY A 61 51.91 1.38 -21.91
N SER A 62 51.08 1.04 -20.92
CA SER A 62 51.48 0.69 -19.55
C SER A 62 50.31 0.08 -18.78
N TRP A 63 50.60 -0.94 -17.96
CA TRP A 63 49.67 -1.56 -17.02
C TRP A 63 49.55 -0.72 -15.74
N SER A 64 48.35 -0.18 -15.50
CA SER A 64 47.84 0.27 -14.18
C SER A 64 46.35 0.56 -14.37
N GLY A 65 45.37 0.02 -13.64
CA GLY A 65 45.35 -0.88 -12.49
C GLY A 65 43.96 -1.50 -12.40
N ALA A 66 43.58 -1.97 -11.21
CA ALA A 66 42.23 -2.41 -10.86
C ALA A 66 41.13 -1.43 -11.33
N PRO A 67 39.85 -1.88 -11.42
CA PRO A 67 38.72 -0.99 -11.65
C PRO A 67 38.82 0.28 -10.81
N ALA A 68 38.50 1.42 -11.43
CA ALA A 68 38.69 2.76 -10.87
C ALA A 68 37.93 2.96 -9.55
N ALA A 69 36.89 2.15 -9.37
CA ALA A 69 35.99 1.99 -8.24
C ALA A 69 36.63 1.54 -6.91
N GLY A 70 37.78 0.85 -6.91
CA GLY A 70 38.24 0.14 -5.70
C GLY A 70 37.34 -1.04 -5.31
N GLY A 71 37.79 -1.89 -4.38
CA GLY A 71 37.22 -3.22 -4.15
C GLY A 71 37.78 -4.29 -5.12
N THR A 72 37.40 -5.55 -4.91
CA THR A 72 37.85 -6.70 -5.72
C THR A 72 36.71 -7.41 -6.46
N GLY A 73 35.48 -6.89 -6.35
CA GLY A 73 34.30 -7.40 -7.03
C GLY A 73 33.74 -8.69 -6.41
N THR A 74 34.23 -9.08 -5.23
CA THR A 74 33.69 -10.21 -4.46
C THR A 74 32.53 -9.75 -3.57
N PRO A 75 31.69 -10.65 -3.05
CA PRO A 75 30.62 -10.28 -2.12
C PRO A 75 31.13 -9.53 -0.87
N GLU A 76 32.31 -9.89 -0.36
CA GLU A 76 32.91 -9.29 0.83
C GLU A 76 33.61 -7.95 0.56
N ASP A 77 33.97 -7.70 -0.69
CA ASP A 77 34.72 -6.53 -1.13
C ASP A 77 34.25 -6.11 -2.54
N PRO A 78 32.99 -5.62 -2.67
CA PRO A 78 32.39 -5.28 -3.95
C PRO A 78 33.07 -4.05 -4.57
N TYR A 79 33.01 -3.96 -5.89
CA TYR A 79 33.45 -2.77 -6.62
C TYR A 79 32.62 -1.54 -6.23
N GLN A 80 33.27 -0.42 -5.93
CA GLN A 80 32.57 0.80 -5.47
C GLN A 80 32.19 1.74 -6.62
N VAL A 81 30.91 2.01 -6.82
CA VAL A 81 30.43 2.84 -7.93
C VAL A 81 30.13 4.25 -7.44
N ALA A 82 30.96 5.23 -7.81
CA ALA A 82 30.83 6.62 -7.38
C ALA A 82 30.34 7.56 -8.49
N ASP A 83 30.57 7.21 -9.76
CA ASP A 83 30.14 8.02 -10.90
C ASP A 83 29.70 7.20 -12.13
N GLN A 84 29.39 7.89 -13.23
CA GLN A 84 28.95 7.28 -14.48
C GLN A 84 30.03 6.38 -15.11
N THR A 85 31.31 6.73 -14.95
CA THR A 85 32.43 5.94 -15.50
C THR A 85 32.54 4.62 -14.75
N ASP A 86 32.44 4.64 -13.42
CA ASP A 86 32.40 3.42 -12.61
C ASP A 86 31.19 2.55 -12.96
N LEU A 87 30.02 3.17 -13.20
CA LEU A 87 28.80 2.44 -13.56
C LEU A 87 28.95 1.70 -14.89
N GLN A 88 29.75 2.24 -15.82
CA GLN A 88 30.05 1.58 -17.08
C GLN A 88 30.95 0.34 -16.92
N GLU A 89 31.60 0.12 -15.77
CA GLU A 89 32.39 -1.09 -15.53
C GLU A 89 31.53 -2.37 -15.47
N LEU A 90 30.23 -2.24 -15.18
CA LEU A 90 29.26 -3.35 -15.22
C LEU A 90 29.23 -4.04 -16.60
N LEU A 91 29.57 -3.30 -17.67
CA LEU A 91 29.70 -3.84 -19.03
C LEU A 91 30.73 -4.97 -19.12
N TYR A 92 31.78 -4.92 -18.30
CA TYR A 92 32.92 -5.81 -18.39
C TYR A 92 32.97 -6.82 -17.24
N CYS A 93 32.42 -6.47 -16.08
CA CYS A 93 32.37 -7.33 -14.90
C CYS A 93 30.94 -7.76 -14.59
N ASP A 94 30.22 -8.26 -15.60
CA ASP A 94 28.79 -8.57 -15.58
C ASP A 94 28.33 -9.53 -14.47
N SER A 95 29.23 -10.31 -13.90
CA SER A 95 29.00 -11.32 -12.86
C SER A 95 29.61 -10.94 -11.50
N SER A 96 30.17 -9.73 -11.38
CA SER A 96 30.81 -9.23 -10.16
C SER A 96 29.83 -8.52 -9.22
N HIS A 97 30.30 -8.21 -8.01
CA HIS A 97 29.50 -7.51 -6.99
C HIS A 97 29.89 -6.03 -6.93
N PHE A 98 28.88 -5.16 -6.86
CA PHE A 98 29.02 -3.70 -6.90
C PHE A 98 28.24 -3.04 -5.75
N THR A 99 28.76 -1.93 -5.24
CA THR A 99 28.09 -1.10 -4.23
C THR A 99 28.22 0.39 -4.55
N GLN A 100 27.12 1.11 -4.57
CA GLN A 100 27.11 2.52 -4.92
C GLN A 100 27.52 3.39 -3.71
N THR A 101 28.46 4.30 -3.91
CA THR A 101 29.05 5.13 -2.85
C THR A 101 28.68 6.62 -2.95
N ALA A 102 28.17 7.07 -4.09
CA ALA A 102 27.68 8.42 -4.31
C ALA A 102 26.45 8.43 -5.22
N ASP A 103 25.66 9.51 -5.22
CA ASP A 103 24.64 9.70 -6.25
C ASP A 103 25.32 9.94 -7.61
N ILE A 104 24.81 9.32 -8.66
CA ILE A 104 25.40 9.31 -10.00
C ILE A 104 24.53 10.16 -10.92
N ALA A 105 25.09 11.19 -11.54
CA ALA A 105 24.41 11.95 -12.59
C ALA A 105 24.84 11.42 -13.96
N LEU A 106 23.88 10.95 -14.75
CA LEU A 106 24.12 10.52 -16.12
C LEU A 106 24.10 11.74 -17.06
N ALA A 107 25.03 11.75 -18.01
CA ALA A 107 25.14 12.79 -19.02
C ALA A 107 25.01 12.20 -20.43
N GLY A 108 24.15 12.84 -21.22
CA GLY A 108 23.92 12.48 -22.63
C GLY A 108 23.05 11.23 -22.81
N GLU A 109 22.94 10.79 -24.07
CA GLU A 109 22.22 9.57 -24.41
C GLU A 109 22.91 8.35 -23.80
N TRP A 110 22.16 7.58 -23.02
CA TRP A 110 22.62 6.37 -22.36
C TRP A 110 22.57 5.20 -23.32
N ASP A 111 23.70 4.52 -23.51
CA ASP A 111 23.75 3.22 -24.15
C ASP A 111 23.47 2.14 -23.09
N PRO A 112 22.39 1.34 -23.22
CA PRO A 112 22.03 0.35 -22.21
C PRO A 112 23.17 -0.62 -21.91
N LEU A 113 23.41 -0.89 -20.63
CA LEU A 113 24.31 -1.99 -20.23
C LEU A 113 23.71 -3.30 -20.73
N PRO A 114 24.50 -4.27 -21.21
CA PRO A 114 23.97 -5.51 -21.81
C PRO A 114 23.43 -6.46 -20.74
N THR A 115 23.94 -7.70 -20.67
CA THR A 115 23.53 -8.65 -19.64
C THR A 115 24.30 -8.42 -18.35
N PHE A 116 23.61 -8.47 -17.21
CA PHE A 116 24.18 -8.42 -15.87
C PHE A 116 23.67 -9.60 -15.03
N ALA A 117 24.58 -10.37 -14.43
CA ALA A 117 24.31 -11.55 -13.60
C ALA A 117 24.88 -11.42 -12.17
N GLY A 118 25.58 -10.34 -11.87
CA GLY A 118 26.19 -10.06 -10.57
C GLY A 118 25.20 -9.45 -9.57
N SER A 119 25.73 -8.73 -8.57
CA SER A 119 24.88 -7.96 -7.64
C SER A 119 25.21 -6.47 -7.64
N TYR A 120 24.20 -5.62 -7.57
CA TYR A 120 24.35 -4.17 -7.42
C TYR A 120 23.56 -3.67 -6.20
N GLN A 121 24.27 -3.16 -5.20
CA GLN A 121 23.69 -2.51 -4.02
C GLN A 121 23.73 -0.99 -4.19
N GLY A 122 22.57 -0.35 -4.37
CA GLY A 122 22.46 1.10 -4.54
C GLY A 122 22.56 1.91 -3.24
N ASN A 123 22.44 1.28 -2.05
CA ASN A 123 22.49 1.95 -0.74
C ASN A 123 21.51 3.15 -0.59
N GLY A 124 20.37 3.10 -1.27
CA GLY A 124 19.36 4.15 -1.33
C GLY A 124 19.79 5.39 -2.14
N ARG A 125 20.85 5.30 -2.94
CA ARG A 125 21.41 6.41 -3.71
C ARG A 125 20.75 6.54 -5.08
N ALA A 126 20.87 7.73 -5.67
CA ALA A 126 20.27 8.04 -6.95
C ALA A 126 21.19 7.72 -8.13
N ILE A 127 20.61 7.23 -9.23
CA ILE A 127 21.14 7.39 -10.59
C ILE A 127 20.16 8.32 -11.31
N ASP A 128 20.64 9.51 -11.65
CA ASP A 128 19.83 10.62 -12.14
C ASP A 128 20.04 10.87 -13.63
N GLY A 129 18.96 11.21 -14.35
CA GLY A 129 19.06 11.69 -15.73
C GLY A 129 19.25 10.59 -16.77
N LEU A 130 18.71 9.40 -16.55
CA LEU A 130 18.72 8.32 -17.54
C LEU A 130 17.91 8.71 -18.78
N THR A 131 18.59 9.09 -19.86
CA THR A 131 17.95 9.40 -21.15
C THR A 131 18.32 8.39 -22.23
N ASN A 132 17.33 7.80 -22.90
CA ASN A 132 17.56 7.00 -24.12
C ASN A 132 16.42 7.25 -25.12
N THR A 133 16.71 8.07 -26.12
CA THR A 133 15.77 8.51 -27.15
C THR A 133 16.23 8.14 -28.57
N SER A 134 17.46 7.63 -28.71
CA SER A 134 17.98 7.12 -29.97
C SER A 134 17.38 5.74 -30.27
N ASN A 135 16.46 5.67 -31.23
CA ASN A 135 15.75 4.47 -31.69
C ASN A 135 16.66 3.35 -32.25
N SER A 136 17.56 2.75 -31.46
CA SER A 136 18.48 1.70 -31.96
C SER A 136 18.51 0.40 -31.17
N ALA A 137 17.99 0.35 -29.93
CA ALA A 137 18.06 -0.83 -29.07
C ALA A 137 16.73 -1.62 -29.05
N THR A 138 16.80 -2.97 -29.06
CA THR A 138 15.60 -3.82 -28.95
C THR A 138 14.99 -3.84 -27.54
N LYS A 139 15.81 -3.49 -26.54
CA LYS A 139 15.48 -3.37 -25.12
C LYS A 139 16.06 -2.04 -24.66
N THR A 140 15.22 -1.14 -24.15
CA THR A 140 15.69 0.19 -23.74
C THR A 140 15.47 0.38 -22.25
N ALA A 141 16.58 0.44 -21.50
CA ALA A 141 16.61 0.58 -20.05
C ALA A 141 18.03 0.95 -19.58
N LEU A 142 18.23 1.09 -18.26
CA LEU A 142 19.58 1.15 -17.69
C LEU A 142 20.39 -0.12 -18.05
N ILE A 143 19.76 -1.29 -17.88
CA ILE A 143 20.31 -2.63 -18.18
C ILE A 143 19.36 -3.36 -19.14
N GLU A 144 19.86 -3.91 -20.24
CA GLU A 144 19.03 -4.66 -21.18
C GLU A 144 18.48 -5.94 -20.56
N VAL A 145 19.34 -6.71 -19.89
CA VAL A 145 19.00 -8.02 -19.30
C VAL A 145 19.66 -8.17 -17.93
N ILE A 146 18.86 -8.48 -16.92
CA ILE A 146 19.35 -9.02 -15.64
C ILE A 146 19.07 -10.52 -15.66
N ASP A 147 20.11 -11.35 -15.64
CA ASP A 147 20.01 -12.82 -15.71
C ASP A 147 20.61 -13.47 -14.45
N GLY A 148 19.74 -13.85 -13.52
CA GLY A 148 20.14 -14.33 -12.19
C GLY A 148 20.74 -13.26 -11.28
N GLY A 149 20.87 -12.02 -11.77
CA GLY A 149 21.45 -10.91 -11.02
C GLY A 149 20.53 -10.35 -9.93
N VAL A 150 21.13 -9.63 -9.00
CA VAL A 150 20.45 -9.03 -7.84
C VAL A 150 20.66 -7.53 -7.82
N ILE A 151 19.58 -6.75 -7.91
CA ILE A 151 19.63 -5.28 -7.77
C ILE A 151 18.86 -4.88 -6.53
N SER A 152 19.46 -4.06 -5.67
CA SER A 152 18.81 -3.64 -4.43
C SER A 152 19.06 -2.18 -4.06
N GLU A 153 18.07 -1.56 -3.39
CA GLU A 153 18.13 -0.22 -2.79
C GLU A 153 18.65 0.86 -3.74
N LEU A 154 18.07 0.99 -4.93
CA LEU A 154 18.50 1.93 -5.96
C LEU A 154 17.37 2.90 -6.32
N ASN A 155 17.67 4.18 -6.52
CA ASN A 155 16.70 5.17 -6.96
C ASN A 155 17.04 5.70 -8.35
N LEU A 156 16.20 5.44 -9.35
CA LEU A 156 16.33 6.00 -10.69
C LEU A 156 15.49 7.28 -10.77
N THR A 157 16.12 8.43 -10.98
CA THR A 157 15.43 9.73 -11.02
C THR A 157 15.57 10.40 -12.37
N ASN A 158 14.55 11.18 -12.74
CA ASN A 158 14.51 11.91 -14.01
C ASN A 158 14.76 11.00 -15.23
N VAL A 159 14.12 9.82 -15.25
CA VAL A 159 14.17 8.88 -16.38
C VAL A 159 13.41 9.48 -17.56
N ASP A 160 14.01 9.45 -18.75
CA ASP A 160 13.36 9.80 -20.01
C ASP A 160 13.76 8.80 -21.11
N ILE A 161 12.96 7.73 -21.22
CA ILE A 161 13.13 6.70 -22.25
C ILE A 161 12.04 6.86 -23.31
N SER A 162 12.45 6.94 -24.57
CA SER A 162 11.53 7.01 -25.71
C SER A 162 11.95 6.07 -26.83
N SER A 163 11.34 4.89 -26.87
CA SER A 163 11.61 3.82 -27.84
C SER A 163 10.30 3.25 -28.44
N PRO A 164 9.47 4.07 -29.11
CA PRO A 164 8.09 3.71 -29.50
C PRO A 164 7.99 2.51 -30.46
N ASP A 165 9.08 2.15 -31.14
CA ASP A 165 9.12 1.03 -32.08
C ASP A 165 9.53 -0.30 -31.43
N TYR A 166 10.02 -0.30 -30.19
CA TYR A 166 10.69 -1.44 -29.56
C TYR A 166 9.88 -2.11 -28.44
N ARG A 167 10.09 -3.42 -28.30
CA ARG A 167 9.20 -4.34 -27.57
C ARG A 167 9.47 -4.47 -26.07
N GLN A 168 10.56 -3.94 -25.53
CA GLN A 168 10.80 -3.94 -24.09
C GLN A 168 11.41 -2.60 -23.72
N ALA A 169 10.71 -1.82 -22.89
CA ALA A 169 11.20 -0.54 -22.41
C ALA A 169 10.86 -0.38 -20.92
N ALA A 170 11.85 0.03 -20.13
CA ALA A 170 11.68 0.25 -18.70
C ALA A 170 12.84 1.07 -18.11
N ALA A 171 12.68 1.62 -16.90
CA ALA A 171 13.76 2.38 -16.27
C ALA A 171 14.95 1.49 -15.88
N LEU A 172 14.72 0.40 -15.15
CA LEU A 172 15.80 -0.45 -14.64
C LEU A 172 16.23 -1.50 -15.65
N ALA A 173 15.32 -2.39 -16.03
CA ALA A 173 15.66 -3.47 -16.95
C ALA A 173 14.61 -3.78 -18.00
N GLY A 174 15.07 -3.97 -19.24
CA GLY A 174 14.20 -4.47 -20.31
C GLY A 174 13.70 -5.88 -20.00
N VAL A 175 14.57 -6.73 -19.46
CA VAL A 175 14.33 -8.15 -19.17
C VAL A 175 14.95 -8.53 -17.82
N LEU A 176 14.20 -9.25 -16.97
CA LEU A 176 14.64 -9.83 -15.70
C LEU A 176 14.35 -11.34 -15.71
N ILE A 177 15.38 -12.19 -15.68
CA ILE A 177 15.26 -13.64 -15.85
C ILE A 177 16.25 -14.40 -14.95
N GLY A 178 16.27 -15.74 -15.07
CA GLY A 178 17.29 -16.57 -14.41
C GLY A 178 17.15 -16.67 -12.89
N GLY A 179 15.98 -16.34 -12.34
CA GLY A 179 15.79 -16.20 -10.90
C GLY A 179 16.33 -14.89 -10.34
N GLY A 180 16.51 -13.86 -11.18
CA GLY A 180 16.96 -12.55 -10.76
C GLY A 180 15.98 -11.88 -9.78
N SER A 181 16.51 -10.96 -8.98
CA SER A 181 15.71 -10.24 -7.97
C SER A 181 15.97 -8.74 -7.97
N VAL A 182 14.88 -7.99 -7.80
CA VAL A 182 14.88 -6.52 -7.69
C VAL A 182 14.17 -6.14 -6.39
N SER A 183 14.87 -5.49 -5.48
CA SER A 183 14.32 -5.15 -4.16
C SER A 183 14.62 -3.73 -3.69
N GLY A 184 13.63 -3.00 -3.18
CA GLY A 184 13.88 -1.65 -2.68
C GLY A 184 14.27 -0.65 -3.78
N VAL A 185 13.88 -0.90 -5.04
CA VAL A 185 14.24 -0.03 -6.16
C VAL A 185 13.09 0.92 -6.49
N SER A 186 13.40 2.21 -6.68
CA SER A 186 12.44 3.20 -7.14
C SER A 186 12.80 3.78 -8.50
N ALA A 187 11.79 4.20 -9.27
CA ALA A 187 11.97 4.93 -10.52
C ALA A 187 10.98 6.09 -10.62
N SER A 188 11.41 7.21 -11.22
CA SER A 188 10.56 8.37 -11.55
C SER A 188 10.91 8.96 -12.91
N GLY A 189 9.90 9.45 -13.64
CA GLY A 189 10.07 10.05 -14.96
C GLY A 189 9.09 9.53 -16.00
N SER A 190 9.56 9.28 -17.23
CA SER A 190 8.76 8.74 -18.34
C SER A 190 9.46 7.61 -19.09
N VAL A 191 8.66 6.59 -19.46
CA VAL A 191 9.08 5.49 -20.31
C VAL A 191 8.05 5.29 -21.41
N ALA A 192 8.48 5.41 -22.66
CA ALA A 192 7.67 5.12 -23.83
C ALA A 192 8.27 3.96 -24.66
N GLY A 193 7.42 3.00 -25.03
CA GLY A 193 7.79 1.80 -25.78
C GLY A 193 6.67 1.29 -26.69
N LYS A 194 6.87 0.15 -27.34
CA LYS A 194 5.85 -0.52 -28.16
C LYS A 194 5.06 -1.55 -27.38
N SER A 195 5.73 -2.55 -26.83
CA SER A 195 5.09 -3.64 -26.05
C SER A 195 5.94 -3.91 -24.82
N SER A 196 5.44 -4.75 -23.89
CA SER A 196 6.13 -5.11 -22.64
C SER A 196 6.84 -3.92 -22.00
N VAL A 197 6.06 -2.86 -21.77
CA VAL A 197 6.55 -1.60 -21.22
C VAL A 197 6.20 -1.58 -19.74
N GLY A 198 7.21 -1.42 -18.88
CA GLY A 198 7.02 -1.25 -17.45
C GLY A 198 7.74 0.00 -16.96
N GLY A 199 7.27 0.64 -15.90
CA GLY A 199 8.01 1.74 -15.32
C GLY A 199 9.37 1.30 -14.77
N LEU A 200 9.47 0.08 -14.25
CA LEU A 200 10.71 -0.47 -13.71
C LEU A 200 11.26 -1.65 -14.52
N ILE A 201 10.42 -2.60 -14.90
CA ILE A 201 10.82 -3.81 -15.65
C ILE A 201 9.91 -4.04 -16.86
N GLY A 202 10.49 -4.29 -18.03
CA GLY A 202 9.70 -4.56 -19.24
C GLY A 202 9.09 -5.97 -19.23
N TYR A 203 9.93 -6.97 -19.09
CA TYR A 203 9.57 -8.40 -19.02
C TYR A 203 10.29 -9.08 -17.86
N ALA A 204 9.60 -9.94 -17.12
CA ALA A 204 10.17 -10.72 -16.04
C ALA A 204 9.80 -12.21 -16.17
N GLU A 205 10.77 -13.12 -15.98
CA GLU A 205 10.56 -14.57 -16.01
C GLU A 205 11.12 -15.23 -14.75
N GLY A 206 10.28 -15.96 -14.00
CA GLY A 206 10.70 -16.71 -12.81
C GLY A 206 11.47 -15.87 -11.78
N SER A 207 11.13 -14.58 -11.68
CA SER A 207 11.91 -13.55 -10.97
C SER A 207 11.07 -12.84 -9.90
N GLU A 208 11.75 -12.22 -8.93
CA GLU A 208 11.11 -11.52 -7.81
C GLU A 208 11.29 -10.00 -7.91
N ILE A 209 10.21 -9.25 -7.76
CA ILE A 209 10.21 -7.80 -7.63
C ILE A 209 9.53 -7.44 -6.30
N SER A 210 10.30 -6.91 -5.34
CA SER A 210 9.78 -6.62 -4.00
C SER A 210 10.12 -5.23 -3.51
N ASN A 211 9.29 -4.66 -2.64
CA ASN A 211 9.53 -3.37 -1.99
C ASN A 211 9.90 -2.23 -2.96
N SER A 212 9.38 -2.28 -4.19
CA SER A 212 9.82 -1.41 -5.28
C SER A 212 8.70 -0.47 -5.73
N SER A 213 9.05 0.70 -6.27
CA SER A 213 8.05 1.72 -6.62
C SER A 213 8.33 2.42 -7.95
N ALA A 214 7.32 2.63 -8.77
CA ALA A 214 7.42 3.39 -10.01
C ALA A 214 6.45 4.60 -10.02
N ASP A 215 6.99 5.80 -9.92
CA ASP A 215 6.30 7.05 -10.29
C ASP A 215 6.69 7.46 -11.71
N VAL A 216 6.42 6.54 -12.64
CA VAL A 216 6.81 6.64 -14.05
C VAL A 216 5.57 6.76 -14.91
N THR A 217 5.53 7.78 -15.76
CA THR A 217 4.52 7.87 -16.82
C THR A 217 4.86 6.87 -17.91
N THR A 218 4.06 5.82 -18.04
CA THR A 218 4.31 4.71 -18.96
C THR A 218 3.41 4.81 -20.19
N ASN A 219 3.99 4.80 -21.38
CA ASN A 219 3.27 4.86 -22.65
C ASN A 219 3.68 3.72 -23.59
N GLY A 220 2.79 2.75 -23.82
CA GLY A 220 3.01 1.65 -24.76
C GLY A 220 2.13 1.77 -26.01
N ALA A 221 2.74 1.73 -27.20
CA ALA A 221 2.01 1.78 -28.47
C ALA A 221 1.27 0.46 -28.84
N GLY A 222 1.38 -0.57 -28.00
CA GLY A 222 0.91 -1.94 -28.24
C GLY A 222 0.54 -2.66 -26.94
N ASP A 223 0.93 -3.93 -26.83
CA ASP A 223 0.43 -4.84 -25.80
C ASP A 223 1.34 -4.89 -24.56
N PHE A 224 0.74 -5.25 -23.41
CA PHE A 224 1.43 -5.54 -22.14
C PHE A 224 2.12 -4.32 -21.56
N VAL A 225 1.31 -3.43 -21.00
CA VAL A 225 1.80 -2.16 -20.45
C VAL A 225 1.44 -2.08 -18.98
N GLY A 226 2.44 -1.92 -18.12
CA GLY A 226 2.28 -1.81 -16.68
C GLY A 226 2.99 -0.59 -16.09
N GLY A 227 2.49 -0.05 -14.98
CA GLY A 227 3.19 1.03 -14.28
C GLY A 227 4.50 0.56 -13.63
N LEU A 228 4.60 -0.70 -13.20
CA LEU A 228 5.83 -1.31 -12.66
C LEU A 228 6.41 -2.34 -13.62
N LEU A 229 5.60 -3.32 -14.04
CA LEU A 229 6.00 -4.46 -14.87
C LEU A 229 5.12 -4.60 -16.12
N GLY A 230 5.71 -4.67 -17.30
CA GLY A 230 4.96 -4.90 -18.55
C GLY A 230 4.36 -6.31 -18.62
N TRP A 231 5.22 -7.34 -18.66
CA TRP A 231 4.83 -8.75 -18.75
C TRP A 231 5.60 -9.61 -17.73
N GLY A 232 4.88 -10.26 -16.81
CA GLY A 232 5.43 -11.27 -15.90
C GLY A 232 5.06 -12.68 -16.32
N TYR A 233 6.06 -13.54 -16.46
CA TYR A 233 5.90 -14.98 -16.63
C TYR A 233 6.47 -15.67 -15.38
N GLU A 234 5.63 -16.29 -14.55
CA GLU A 234 6.04 -16.80 -13.22
C GLU A 234 6.73 -15.73 -12.33
N ALA A 235 6.43 -14.45 -12.55
CA ALA A 235 6.99 -13.37 -11.75
C ALA A 235 6.21 -13.21 -10.44
N SER A 236 6.94 -12.95 -9.35
CA SER A 236 6.35 -12.63 -8.05
C SER A 236 6.55 -11.14 -7.75
N ILE A 237 5.47 -10.45 -7.43
CA ILE A 237 5.45 -9.03 -7.07
C ILE A 237 4.94 -8.89 -5.65
N ALA A 238 5.74 -8.27 -4.78
CA ALA A 238 5.41 -8.11 -3.36
C ALA A 238 5.69 -6.69 -2.86
N ALA A 239 4.83 -6.16 -2.00
CA ALA A 239 5.06 -4.88 -1.32
C ALA A 239 5.45 -3.72 -2.27
N SER A 240 4.91 -3.71 -3.49
CA SER A 240 5.37 -2.81 -4.56
C SER A 240 4.26 -1.87 -5.02
N SER A 241 4.65 -0.74 -5.60
CA SER A 241 3.68 0.30 -5.98
C SER A 241 3.95 0.97 -7.32
N ALA A 242 2.89 1.47 -7.95
CA ALA A 242 2.98 2.34 -9.11
C ALA A 242 2.02 3.53 -8.98
N SER A 243 2.49 4.72 -9.35
CA SER A 243 1.71 5.97 -9.20
C SER A 243 1.64 6.83 -10.46
N GLY A 244 2.57 6.64 -11.40
CA GLY A 244 2.52 7.30 -12.70
C GLY A 244 1.39 6.79 -13.58
N ALA A 245 0.92 7.65 -14.51
CA ALA A 245 -0.15 7.31 -15.42
C ALA A 245 0.30 6.25 -16.45
N VAL A 246 -0.60 5.34 -16.82
CA VAL A 246 -0.32 4.25 -17.76
C VAL A 246 -1.24 4.36 -18.98
N THR A 247 -0.65 4.42 -20.17
CA THR A 247 -1.38 4.39 -21.44
C THR A 247 -0.89 3.22 -22.29
N GLY A 248 -1.80 2.40 -22.80
CA GLY A 248 -1.47 1.24 -23.63
C GLY A 248 -2.57 0.89 -24.64
N VAL A 249 -2.44 -0.26 -25.30
CA VAL A 249 -3.49 -0.79 -26.20
C VAL A 249 -4.18 -2.01 -25.59
N ASN A 250 -3.48 -3.14 -25.43
CA ASN A 250 -4.07 -4.37 -24.89
C ASN A 250 -3.34 -4.81 -23.62
N SER A 251 -4.08 -5.34 -22.64
CA SER A 251 -3.53 -5.78 -21.35
C SER A 251 -2.74 -4.65 -20.68
N VAL A 252 -3.50 -3.65 -20.21
CA VAL A 252 -2.96 -2.44 -19.60
C VAL A 252 -3.32 -2.42 -18.13
N GLY A 253 -2.31 -2.42 -17.26
CA GLY A 253 -2.50 -2.41 -15.81
C GLY A 253 -1.79 -1.25 -15.13
N GLY A 254 -2.36 -0.71 -14.07
CA GLY A 254 -1.69 0.35 -13.30
C GLY A 254 -0.40 -0.12 -12.63
N LEU A 255 -0.28 -1.41 -12.27
CA LEU A 255 0.95 -2.02 -11.76
C LEU A 255 1.56 -2.99 -12.77
N VAL A 256 0.77 -3.96 -13.26
CA VAL A 256 1.25 -5.04 -14.14
C VAL A 256 0.40 -5.14 -15.41
N GLY A 257 1.01 -5.16 -16.58
CA GLY A 257 0.28 -5.32 -17.84
C GLY A 257 -0.38 -6.70 -17.95
N VAL A 258 0.44 -7.76 -17.87
CA VAL A 258 -0.02 -9.15 -17.89
C VAL A 258 0.81 -10.05 -16.98
N THR A 259 0.16 -11.06 -16.40
CA THR A 259 0.85 -12.21 -15.76
C THR A 259 0.43 -13.53 -16.38
N GLU A 260 1.39 -14.44 -16.52
CA GLU A 260 1.19 -15.81 -17.01
C GLU A 260 1.80 -16.84 -16.06
N GLU A 261 1.13 -17.99 -15.91
CA GLU A 261 1.65 -19.18 -15.20
C GLU A 261 2.39 -20.14 -16.16
N THR A 262 3.44 -20.82 -15.70
CA THR A 262 3.68 -22.28 -15.84
C THR A 262 5.14 -22.66 -15.57
N PRO A 263 5.48 -23.52 -14.58
CA PRO A 263 4.61 -24.35 -13.73
C PRO A 263 4.10 -23.65 -12.46
N SER A 264 4.63 -22.48 -12.10
CA SER A 264 4.31 -21.80 -10.84
C SER A 264 3.25 -20.71 -11.04
N VAL A 265 2.42 -20.50 -10.01
CA VAL A 265 1.39 -19.46 -10.01
C VAL A 265 2.07 -18.10 -9.79
N ALA A 266 1.83 -17.14 -10.67
CA ALA A 266 2.28 -15.76 -10.45
C ALA A 266 1.56 -15.15 -9.23
N THR A 267 2.26 -14.34 -8.44
CA THR A 267 1.68 -13.74 -7.22
C THR A 267 1.86 -12.23 -7.21
N ILE A 268 0.81 -11.52 -6.81
CA ILE A 268 0.82 -10.07 -6.57
C ILE A 268 0.27 -9.84 -5.17
N THR A 269 1.16 -9.45 -4.25
CA THR A 269 0.85 -9.34 -2.82
C THR A 269 1.24 -7.97 -2.29
N ASP A 270 0.48 -7.44 -1.33
CA ASP A 270 0.78 -6.18 -0.64
C ASP A 270 1.06 -4.99 -1.57
N SER A 271 0.45 -4.99 -2.76
CA SER A 271 0.84 -4.09 -3.84
C SER A 271 -0.25 -3.10 -4.21
N SER A 272 0.13 -1.94 -4.77
CA SER A 272 -0.83 -0.89 -5.06
C SER A 272 -0.57 -0.12 -6.36
N ALA A 273 -1.63 0.34 -7.00
CA ALA A 273 -1.56 1.24 -8.14
C ALA A 273 -2.48 2.45 -7.94
N SER A 274 -1.96 3.66 -8.17
CA SER A 274 -2.73 4.90 -8.02
C SER A 274 -2.78 5.77 -9.28
N GLY A 275 -1.94 5.47 -10.27
CA GLY A 275 -1.95 6.16 -11.56
C GLY A 275 -3.19 5.84 -12.39
N ASN A 276 -3.65 6.82 -13.17
CA ASN A 276 -4.76 6.62 -14.10
C ASN A 276 -4.35 5.68 -15.24
N VAL A 277 -5.25 4.80 -15.66
CA VAL A 277 -4.98 3.78 -16.68
C VAL A 277 -5.90 4.00 -17.87
N THR A 278 -5.31 4.15 -19.05
CA THR A 278 -6.03 4.26 -20.33
C THR A 278 -5.58 3.15 -21.28
N GLY A 279 -6.54 2.39 -21.81
CA GLY A 279 -6.25 1.32 -22.78
C GLY A 279 -7.39 1.09 -23.77
N ASN A 280 -7.28 0.02 -24.56
CA ASN A 280 -8.35 -0.44 -25.46
C ASN A 280 -8.99 -1.72 -24.89
N ASN A 281 -8.25 -2.82 -24.80
CA ASN A 281 -8.78 -4.12 -24.35
C ASN A 281 -8.07 -4.60 -23.10
N SER A 282 -8.82 -5.21 -22.16
CA SER A 282 -8.31 -5.73 -20.88
C SER A 282 -7.54 -4.67 -20.10
N VAL A 283 -8.29 -3.72 -19.53
CA VAL A 283 -7.73 -2.57 -18.83
C VAL A 283 -8.07 -2.70 -17.35
N GLY A 284 -7.06 -2.79 -16.49
CA GLY A 284 -7.24 -2.93 -15.05
C GLY A 284 -6.52 -1.86 -14.26
N GLY A 285 -7.10 -1.43 -13.14
CA GLY A 285 -6.44 -0.46 -12.27
C GLY A 285 -5.17 -0.99 -11.61
N LEU A 286 -5.07 -2.30 -11.35
CA LEU A 286 -3.85 -2.97 -10.88
C LEU A 286 -3.22 -3.83 -11.98
N VAL A 287 -4.01 -4.72 -12.58
CA VAL A 287 -3.52 -5.71 -13.56
C VAL A 287 -4.37 -5.72 -14.82
N GLY A 288 -3.75 -5.68 -16.00
CA GLY A 288 -4.49 -5.76 -17.27
C GLY A 288 -5.13 -7.13 -17.48
N THR A 289 -4.30 -8.17 -17.62
CA THR A 289 -4.75 -9.56 -17.83
C THR A 289 -4.00 -10.53 -16.93
N ILE A 290 -4.69 -11.58 -16.46
CA ILE A 290 -4.07 -12.68 -15.71
C ILE A 290 -4.41 -14.02 -16.39
N TYR A 291 -3.39 -14.88 -16.54
CA TYR A 291 -3.51 -16.30 -16.88
C TYR A 291 -2.97 -17.18 -15.74
N GLY A 292 -3.82 -17.45 -14.74
CA GLY A 292 -3.44 -18.11 -13.48
C GLY A 292 -2.57 -17.25 -12.55
N ALA A 293 -3.16 -16.63 -11.52
CA ALA A 293 -2.43 -15.87 -10.50
C ALA A 293 -3.26 -15.63 -9.24
N THR A 294 -2.58 -15.26 -8.16
CA THR A 294 -3.19 -14.75 -6.93
C THR A 294 -2.92 -13.25 -6.79
N ILE A 295 -3.98 -12.47 -6.57
CA ILE A 295 -3.90 -11.09 -6.10
C ILE A 295 -4.37 -11.07 -4.64
N GLU A 296 -3.48 -10.68 -3.72
CA GLU A 296 -3.79 -10.64 -2.29
C GLU A 296 -3.34 -9.32 -1.67
N THR A 297 -4.11 -8.79 -0.71
CA THR A 297 -3.77 -7.56 0.04
C THR A 297 -3.38 -6.39 -0.89
N SER A 298 -4.05 -6.28 -2.03
CA SER A 298 -3.65 -5.34 -3.09
C SER A 298 -4.74 -4.36 -3.49
N SER A 299 -4.37 -3.19 -4.01
CA SER A 299 -5.34 -2.11 -4.24
C SER A 299 -5.10 -1.27 -5.49
N ALA A 300 -6.17 -0.70 -6.02
CA ALA A 300 -6.14 0.24 -7.14
C ALA A 300 -6.96 1.50 -6.85
N ALA A 301 -6.41 2.67 -7.15
CA ALA A 301 -7.06 3.96 -6.90
C ALA A 301 -7.22 4.84 -8.14
N GLY A 302 -6.42 4.63 -9.18
CA GLY A 302 -6.50 5.40 -10.42
C GLY A 302 -7.79 5.14 -11.20
N SER A 303 -8.26 6.14 -11.95
CA SER A 303 -9.38 5.94 -12.88
C SER A 303 -8.96 5.06 -14.04
N VAL A 304 -9.82 4.12 -14.44
CA VAL A 304 -9.58 3.16 -15.52
C VAL A 304 -10.54 3.43 -16.68
N VAL A 305 -9.99 3.70 -17.86
CA VAL A 305 -10.75 3.92 -19.09
C VAL A 305 -10.29 2.95 -20.16
N GLY A 306 -11.22 2.20 -20.73
CA GLY A 306 -10.96 1.29 -21.83
C GLY A 306 -12.15 1.13 -22.77
N ASN A 307 -11.97 0.36 -23.84
CA ASN A 307 -13.05 0.00 -24.74
C ASN A 307 -13.84 -1.20 -24.20
N THR A 308 -13.16 -2.28 -23.81
CA THR A 308 -13.80 -3.52 -23.31
C THR A 308 -12.95 -4.19 -22.23
N GLN A 309 -13.58 -5.00 -21.39
CA GLN A 309 -12.95 -5.74 -20.28
C GLN A 309 -12.23 -4.78 -19.33
N VAL A 310 -12.98 -3.82 -18.79
CA VAL A 310 -12.45 -2.76 -17.91
C VAL A 310 -12.76 -3.08 -16.45
N GLY A 311 -11.75 -3.33 -15.63
CA GLY A 311 -11.91 -3.59 -14.21
C GLY A 311 -11.22 -2.54 -13.35
N GLY A 312 -11.79 -2.24 -12.19
CA GLY A 312 -11.14 -1.32 -11.25
C GLY A 312 -9.86 -1.92 -10.66
N LEU A 313 -9.74 -3.25 -10.60
CA LEU A 313 -8.55 -3.98 -10.15
C LEU A 313 -7.93 -4.79 -11.30
N LEU A 314 -8.72 -5.65 -11.95
CA LEU A 314 -8.29 -6.60 -12.97
C LEU A 314 -9.11 -6.41 -14.25
N GLY A 315 -8.47 -6.19 -15.40
CA GLY A 315 -9.18 -6.11 -16.69
C GLY A 315 -9.84 -7.43 -17.07
N ARG A 316 -9.03 -8.48 -17.25
CA ARG A 316 -9.49 -9.83 -17.61
C ARG A 316 -8.80 -10.93 -16.83
N ALA A 317 -9.59 -11.83 -16.26
CA ALA A 317 -9.12 -13.11 -15.74
C ALA A 317 -9.36 -14.19 -16.82
N ALA A 318 -8.34 -14.92 -17.27
CA ALA A 318 -8.51 -15.92 -18.32
C ALA A 318 -7.60 -17.13 -18.11
N GLY A 319 -8.16 -18.35 -18.11
CA GLY A 319 -7.38 -19.57 -17.90
C GLY A 319 -6.79 -19.71 -16.50
N GLY A 320 -6.51 -20.94 -16.09
CA GLY A 320 -6.03 -21.24 -14.73
C GLY A 320 -7.07 -20.97 -13.64
N ALA A 321 -6.65 -21.14 -12.39
CA ALA A 321 -7.41 -20.75 -11.21
C ALA A 321 -6.95 -19.36 -10.73
N HIS A 322 -7.89 -18.55 -10.24
CA HIS A 322 -7.60 -17.22 -9.74
C HIS A 322 -8.11 -17.03 -8.32
N VAL A 323 -7.30 -16.37 -7.50
CA VAL A 323 -7.69 -15.93 -6.16
C VAL A 323 -7.50 -14.43 -6.08
N ILE A 324 -8.57 -13.72 -5.72
CA ILE A 324 -8.55 -12.29 -5.39
C ILE A 324 -9.03 -12.18 -3.95
N ALA A 325 -8.10 -11.93 -3.03
CA ALA A 325 -8.37 -11.87 -1.61
C ALA A 325 -7.90 -10.54 -1.03
N ASP A 326 -8.64 -10.00 -0.07
CA ASP A 326 -8.26 -8.79 0.65
C ASP A 326 -7.86 -7.65 -0.31
N ALA A 327 -8.67 -7.42 -1.36
CA ALA A 327 -8.33 -6.48 -2.41
C ALA A 327 -9.39 -5.40 -2.57
N PHE A 328 -8.98 -4.21 -3.03
CA PHE A 328 -9.94 -3.15 -3.28
C PHE A 328 -9.64 -2.21 -4.43
N ALA A 329 -10.71 -1.70 -5.05
CA ALA A 329 -10.63 -0.67 -6.08
C ALA A 329 -11.48 0.56 -5.71
N THR A 330 -10.90 1.76 -5.82
CA THR A 330 -11.56 3.04 -5.49
C THR A 330 -11.74 3.96 -6.69
N GLY A 331 -10.91 3.79 -7.73
CA GLY A 331 -11.05 4.51 -8.99
C GLY A 331 -12.32 4.15 -9.75
N SER A 332 -12.73 5.02 -10.67
CA SER A 332 -13.85 4.73 -11.59
C SER A 332 -13.43 3.78 -12.71
N SER A 333 -14.30 2.86 -13.10
CA SER A 333 -14.10 1.94 -14.23
C SER A 333 -15.05 2.30 -15.37
N THR A 334 -14.52 2.71 -16.53
CA THR A 334 -15.33 3.11 -17.69
C THR A 334 -14.97 2.29 -18.93
N ALA A 335 -15.92 1.49 -19.41
CA ALA A 335 -15.85 0.81 -20.71
C ALA A 335 -16.70 1.54 -21.76
N THR A 336 -16.09 1.95 -22.87
CA THR A 336 -16.79 2.71 -23.93
C THR A 336 -17.49 1.84 -24.97
N GLY A 337 -17.16 0.55 -25.07
CA GLY A 337 -17.74 -0.38 -26.05
C GLY A 337 -18.21 -1.72 -25.48
N GLY A 338 -17.61 -2.22 -24.41
CA GLY A 338 -17.86 -3.57 -23.87
C GLY A 338 -18.24 -3.57 -22.39
N SER A 339 -17.65 -4.52 -21.64
CA SER A 339 -17.96 -4.74 -20.23
C SER A 339 -17.09 -3.92 -19.28
N ALA A 340 -17.67 -3.48 -18.16
CA ALA A 340 -16.94 -2.92 -17.02
C ALA A 340 -17.39 -3.56 -15.70
N GLY A 341 -16.43 -3.87 -14.83
CA GLY A 341 -16.70 -4.32 -13.48
C GLY A 341 -15.98 -3.47 -12.45
N GLY A 342 -16.51 -3.47 -11.24
CA GLY A 342 -15.90 -2.73 -10.14
C GLY A 342 -14.52 -3.28 -9.75
N LEU A 343 -14.35 -4.61 -9.69
CA LEU A 343 -13.05 -5.24 -9.51
C LEU A 343 -12.56 -5.85 -10.82
N ILE A 344 -13.37 -6.68 -11.47
CA ILE A 344 -12.99 -7.48 -12.64
C ILE A 344 -13.83 -7.08 -13.85
N GLY A 345 -13.19 -6.67 -14.96
CA GLY A 345 -13.91 -6.34 -16.19
C GLY A 345 -14.61 -7.56 -16.79
N GLU A 346 -13.86 -8.64 -16.97
CA GLU A 346 -14.37 -9.94 -17.45
C GLU A 346 -13.67 -11.10 -16.76
N ASN A 347 -14.46 -12.07 -16.31
CA ASN A 347 -13.96 -13.39 -15.97
C ASN A 347 -14.26 -14.38 -17.10
N ALA A 348 -13.18 -14.86 -17.72
CA ALA A 348 -13.16 -15.92 -18.72
C ALA A 348 -12.46 -17.18 -18.19
N SER A 349 -12.29 -17.32 -16.87
CA SER A 349 -11.82 -18.54 -16.22
C SER A 349 -12.98 -19.36 -15.67
N THR A 350 -12.73 -20.67 -15.50
CA THR A 350 -13.68 -21.61 -14.89
C THR A 350 -13.58 -21.67 -13.37
N ASP A 351 -12.54 -21.06 -12.78
CA ASP A 351 -12.25 -21.10 -11.35
C ASP A 351 -11.71 -19.74 -10.90
N ILE A 352 -12.56 -18.99 -10.21
CA ILE A 352 -12.20 -17.72 -9.59
C ILE A 352 -12.86 -17.59 -8.24
N THR A 353 -12.05 -17.25 -7.24
CA THR A 353 -12.51 -16.92 -5.89
C THR A 353 -12.24 -15.45 -5.61
N ILE A 354 -13.27 -14.73 -5.17
CA ILE A 354 -13.17 -13.36 -4.67
C ILE A 354 -13.61 -13.36 -3.21
N ASP A 355 -12.70 -13.01 -2.31
CA ASP A 355 -12.95 -12.99 -0.88
C ASP A 355 -12.48 -11.67 -0.24
N ASN A 356 -13.18 -11.22 0.81
CA ASN A 356 -12.85 -10.02 1.59
C ASN A 356 -12.44 -8.81 0.74
N SER A 357 -13.13 -8.59 -0.38
CA SER A 357 -12.74 -7.57 -1.34
C SER A 357 -13.86 -6.55 -1.54
N TYR A 358 -13.50 -5.31 -1.88
CA TYR A 358 -14.52 -4.31 -2.11
C TYR A 358 -14.21 -3.33 -3.23
N GLN A 359 -15.28 -2.74 -3.75
CA GLN A 359 -15.21 -1.65 -4.70
C GLN A 359 -15.99 -0.43 -4.21
N SER A 360 -15.46 0.77 -4.44
CA SER A 360 -16.11 2.03 -4.04
C SER A 360 -16.35 3.06 -5.15
N GLY A 361 -15.66 2.98 -6.29
CA GLY A 361 -15.76 3.92 -7.41
C GLY A 361 -17.07 3.83 -8.22
N ALA A 362 -17.18 4.63 -9.28
CA ALA A 362 -18.27 4.50 -10.25
C ALA A 362 -17.90 3.50 -11.36
N VAL A 363 -18.85 2.72 -11.83
CA VAL A 363 -18.72 1.76 -12.93
C VAL A 363 -19.69 2.15 -14.04
N SER A 364 -19.15 2.34 -15.25
CA SER A 364 -19.92 2.68 -16.43
C SER A 364 -19.49 1.80 -17.60
N ALA A 365 -20.46 1.22 -18.30
CA ALA A 365 -20.22 0.41 -19.49
C ALA A 365 -21.30 0.68 -20.53
N SER A 366 -20.94 0.64 -21.82
CA SER A 366 -21.94 0.58 -22.90
C SER A 366 -22.53 -0.82 -23.08
N GLY A 367 -21.80 -1.86 -22.66
CA GLY A 367 -22.25 -3.25 -22.60
C GLY A 367 -22.64 -3.66 -21.18
N GLN A 368 -22.11 -4.78 -20.70
CA GLN A 368 -22.38 -5.28 -19.35
C GLN A 368 -21.63 -4.48 -18.28
N ALA A 369 -22.36 -3.94 -17.30
CA ALA A 369 -21.77 -3.34 -16.11
C ALA A 369 -22.13 -4.18 -14.87
N GLY A 370 -21.17 -4.41 -13.98
CA GLY A 370 -21.40 -5.19 -12.76
C GLY A 370 -20.64 -4.67 -11.54
N GLY A 371 -21.23 -4.90 -10.36
CA GLY A 371 -20.74 -4.42 -9.08
C GLY A 371 -19.28 -4.81 -8.79
N LEU A 372 -18.97 -6.10 -8.77
CA LEU A 372 -17.61 -6.62 -8.69
C LEU A 372 -17.11 -7.16 -10.03
N ILE A 373 -17.94 -7.91 -10.76
CA ILE A 373 -17.58 -8.53 -12.04
C ILE A 373 -18.49 -7.99 -13.14
N GLY A 374 -17.90 -7.45 -14.22
CA GLY A 374 -18.63 -6.89 -15.36
C GLY A 374 -19.28 -7.95 -16.25
N ALA A 375 -18.50 -8.95 -16.67
CA ALA A 375 -18.97 -10.08 -17.47
C ALA A 375 -18.43 -11.41 -16.96
N LEU A 376 -19.28 -12.45 -17.04
CA LEU A 376 -18.94 -13.85 -16.80
C LEU A 376 -19.16 -14.61 -18.10
N THR A 377 -18.11 -15.19 -18.68
CA THR A 377 -18.25 -16.03 -19.89
C THR A 377 -18.26 -17.53 -19.57
N GLU A 378 -17.75 -17.92 -18.41
CA GLU A 378 -17.67 -19.30 -17.91
C GLU A 378 -18.38 -19.44 -16.54
N ASN A 379 -18.30 -20.64 -15.93
CA ASN A 379 -18.94 -21.03 -14.66
C ASN A 379 -18.96 -19.93 -13.56
N PRO A 380 -19.93 -19.99 -12.61
CA PRO A 380 -20.09 -18.92 -11.64
C PRO A 380 -18.86 -18.77 -10.74
N ALA A 381 -18.40 -17.52 -10.59
CA ALA A 381 -17.40 -17.12 -9.62
C ALA A 381 -17.84 -17.42 -8.18
N SER A 382 -16.93 -17.89 -7.33
CA SER A 382 -17.16 -17.96 -5.89
C SER A 382 -16.86 -16.60 -5.29
N VAL A 383 -17.89 -15.89 -4.82
CA VAL A 383 -17.74 -14.55 -4.26
C VAL A 383 -18.29 -14.53 -2.84
N THR A 384 -17.38 -14.36 -1.88
CA THR A 384 -17.67 -14.38 -0.44
C THR A 384 -17.23 -13.08 0.19
N GLU A 385 -18.00 -12.62 1.19
CA GLU A 385 -17.72 -11.46 2.03
C GLU A 385 -17.20 -10.21 1.28
N SER A 386 -17.70 -9.98 0.08
CA SER A 386 -17.20 -8.95 -0.83
C SER A 386 -18.31 -7.98 -1.24
N PHE A 387 -17.97 -6.70 -1.39
CA PHE A 387 -18.94 -5.61 -1.46
C PHE A 387 -18.69 -4.61 -2.58
N TRP A 388 -19.75 -4.03 -3.13
CA TRP A 388 -19.66 -2.92 -4.09
C TRP A 388 -20.56 -1.75 -3.69
N ASN A 389 -20.16 -0.53 -4.06
CA ASN A 389 -20.84 0.70 -3.65
C ASN A 389 -22.06 1.01 -4.51
N SER A 390 -23.25 0.69 -4.00
CA SER A 390 -24.51 0.95 -4.70
C SER A 390 -24.90 2.43 -4.76
N SER A 391 -24.35 3.27 -3.89
CA SER A 391 -24.58 4.72 -3.96
C SER A 391 -23.81 5.37 -5.12
N ALA A 392 -22.60 4.88 -5.44
CA ALA A 392 -21.86 5.31 -6.62
C ALA A 392 -22.40 4.67 -7.92
N ASN A 393 -23.15 3.57 -7.80
CA ASN A 393 -23.61 2.74 -8.91
C ASN A 393 -25.13 2.47 -8.87
N PRO A 394 -25.98 3.52 -8.87
CA PRO A 394 -27.42 3.37 -8.69
C PRO A 394 -28.14 2.67 -9.85
N SER A 395 -27.49 2.59 -11.02
CA SER A 395 -28.03 1.94 -12.22
C SER A 395 -27.74 0.45 -12.30
N LEU A 396 -26.84 -0.09 -11.45
CA LEU A 396 -26.50 -1.51 -11.47
C LEU A 396 -27.58 -2.33 -10.76
N SER A 397 -28.07 -3.36 -11.45
CA SER A 397 -29.02 -4.33 -10.90
C SER A 397 -28.35 -5.58 -10.31
N GLY A 398 -27.01 -5.66 -10.32
CA GLY A 398 -26.22 -6.80 -9.84
C GLY A 398 -24.73 -6.75 -10.22
N GLY A 399 -24.10 -7.91 -10.35
CA GLY A 399 -22.71 -8.05 -10.84
C GLY A 399 -21.72 -8.65 -9.85
N ALA A 400 -22.10 -9.76 -9.19
CA ALA A 400 -21.36 -10.44 -8.12
C ALA A 400 -21.08 -9.58 -6.86
N GLY A 401 -20.97 -10.24 -5.71
CA GLY A 401 -20.83 -9.56 -4.42
C GLY A 401 -22.10 -8.87 -3.93
N GLN A 402 -22.03 -8.36 -2.70
CA GLN A 402 -23.18 -7.76 -2.00
C GLN A 402 -23.18 -6.22 -2.17
N ALA A 403 -24.31 -5.69 -2.63
CA ALA A 403 -24.52 -4.25 -2.74
C ALA A 403 -24.53 -3.60 -1.35
N ARG A 404 -23.75 -2.53 -1.16
CA ARG A 404 -23.76 -1.72 0.06
C ARG A 404 -23.74 -0.24 -0.30
N SER A 405 -24.51 0.57 0.42
CA SER A 405 -24.45 2.02 0.26
C SER A 405 -23.09 2.57 0.68
N GLN A 406 -22.75 3.77 0.21
CA GLN A 406 -21.52 4.45 0.63
C GLN A 406 -21.43 4.62 2.16
N ALA A 407 -22.56 4.86 2.84
CA ALA A 407 -22.58 4.96 4.29
C ALA A 407 -22.22 3.61 4.95
N GLN A 408 -22.84 2.51 4.49
CA GLN A 408 -22.54 1.17 5.00
C GLN A 408 -21.08 0.77 4.75
N LEU A 409 -20.51 1.07 3.58
CA LEU A 409 -19.10 0.80 3.28
C LEU A 409 -18.11 1.66 4.07
N ARG A 410 -18.59 2.66 4.82
CA ARG A 410 -17.79 3.48 5.74
C ARG A 410 -18.04 3.12 7.20
N GLU A 411 -18.81 2.08 7.47
CA GLU A 411 -19.14 1.61 8.82
C GLU A 411 -18.38 0.32 9.14
N LEU A 412 -17.60 0.34 10.23
CA LEU A 412 -16.88 -0.84 10.73
C LEU A 412 -17.80 -2.06 10.90
N ALA A 413 -19.04 -1.82 11.37
CA ALA A 413 -20.02 -2.88 11.63
C ALA A 413 -20.35 -3.71 10.38
N THR A 414 -20.38 -3.10 9.20
CA THR A 414 -20.64 -3.78 7.92
C THR A 414 -19.65 -4.92 7.70
N PHE A 415 -18.37 -4.65 7.91
CA PHE A 415 -17.29 -5.58 7.64
C PHE A 415 -17.13 -6.61 8.78
N THR A 416 -17.24 -6.19 10.05
CA THR A 416 -17.19 -7.15 11.17
C THR A 416 -18.34 -8.15 11.14
N SER A 417 -19.51 -7.76 10.61
CA SER A 417 -20.67 -8.67 10.45
C SER A 417 -20.48 -9.69 9.33
N ALA A 418 -19.51 -9.44 8.45
CA ALA A 418 -19.11 -10.27 7.33
C ALA A 418 -17.79 -11.02 7.62
N ASN A 419 -17.42 -11.12 8.89
CA ASN A 419 -16.20 -11.82 9.36
C ASN A 419 -14.87 -11.24 8.88
N TRP A 420 -14.82 -9.98 8.43
CA TRP A 420 -13.55 -9.35 8.09
C TRP A 420 -12.68 -9.18 9.35
N SER A 421 -11.38 -9.45 9.19
CA SER A 421 -10.35 -9.11 10.18
C SER A 421 -10.03 -7.62 10.11
N ILE A 422 -10.91 -6.79 10.70
CA ILE A 422 -10.89 -5.33 10.58
C ILE A 422 -11.07 -4.62 11.93
N GLN A 423 -10.42 -3.47 12.09
CA GLN A 423 -10.53 -2.63 13.28
C GLN A 423 -10.72 -1.15 12.97
N SER A 424 -11.26 -0.41 13.94
CA SER A 424 -11.24 1.05 13.92
C SER A 424 -9.82 1.58 14.14
N GLY A 425 -9.37 2.49 13.29
CA GLY A 425 -8.03 3.10 13.41
C GLY A 425 -6.93 2.36 12.66
N SER A 426 -5.69 2.81 12.85
CA SER A 426 -4.46 2.13 12.44
C SER A 426 -3.78 1.51 13.68
N PRO A 427 -3.07 0.37 13.59
CA PRO A 427 -2.66 -0.36 14.77
C PRO A 427 -1.52 0.35 15.49
N ALA A 428 -1.62 0.43 16.81
CA ALA A 428 -0.43 0.31 17.63
C ALA A 428 -0.06 -1.18 17.65
N THR A 429 0.85 -1.59 16.75
CA THR A 429 1.57 -2.88 16.75
C THR A 429 0.72 -4.17 16.92
N GLY A 430 0.45 -4.85 15.80
CA GLY A 430 -0.02 -6.25 15.77
C GLY A 430 -1.50 -6.44 16.13
N GLY A 431 -2.40 -6.39 15.14
CA GLY A 431 -3.82 -6.57 15.41
C GLY A 431 -4.68 -7.10 14.26
N ASN A 432 -4.70 -6.45 13.10
CA ASN A 432 -5.58 -6.80 11.98
C ASN A 432 -4.99 -6.31 10.65
N LEU A 433 -5.31 -6.96 9.53
CA LEU A 433 -4.88 -6.53 8.19
C LEU A 433 -5.57 -5.23 7.77
N TRP A 434 -6.88 -5.16 8.03
CA TRP A 434 -7.73 -4.04 7.62
C TRP A 434 -7.93 -3.01 8.73
N GLY A 435 -7.92 -1.74 8.33
CA GLY A 435 -8.28 -0.58 9.14
C GLY A 435 -9.43 0.21 8.55
N ILE A 436 -10.17 0.91 9.40
CA ILE A 436 -11.16 1.91 8.96
C ILE A 436 -11.20 3.10 9.93
N CYS A 437 -11.18 4.33 9.42
CA CYS A 437 -11.18 5.53 10.25
C CYS A 437 -12.63 6.00 10.58
N VAL A 438 -13.33 5.28 11.47
CA VAL A 438 -14.72 5.64 11.87
C VAL A 438 -14.80 6.66 13.01
N PRO A 439 -15.92 7.39 13.16
CA PRO A 439 -17.03 7.54 12.20
C PRO A 439 -16.96 8.82 11.34
N SER A 440 -15.97 9.69 11.56
CA SER A 440 -15.94 11.04 10.95
C SER A 440 -14.66 11.39 10.22
N ASN A 441 -13.71 10.46 10.13
CA ASN A 441 -12.45 10.71 9.43
C ASN A 441 -12.45 10.06 8.05
N THR A 442 -12.77 10.88 7.05
CA THR A 442 -12.72 10.50 5.64
C THR A 442 -11.41 10.89 4.96
N THR A 443 -10.38 11.37 5.69
CA THR A 443 -9.13 11.79 5.03
C THR A 443 -8.30 10.59 4.59
N VAL A 444 -8.39 9.47 5.31
CA VAL A 444 -7.75 8.22 4.92
C VAL A 444 -8.72 7.42 4.07
N ASN A 445 -8.27 7.07 2.86
CA ASN A 445 -9.01 6.27 1.88
C ASN A 445 -10.49 6.67 1.76
N SER A 446 -10.79 7.96 1.80
CA SER A 446 -12.16 8.49 1.74
C SER A 446 -13.13 7.90 2.79
N GLY A 447 -12.62 7.40 3.91
CA GLY A 447 -13.38 6.74 4.98
C GLY A 447 -13.72 5.27 4.73
N PHE A 448 -13.28 4.68 3.61
CA PHE A 448 -13.41 3.25 3.33
C PHE A 448 -12.30 2.44 4.02
N PRO A 449 -12.44 1.10 4.16
CA PRO A 449 -11.39 0.25 4.69
C PRO A 449 -10.07 0.37 3.92
N PHE A 450 -8.94 0.26 4.59
CA PHE A 450 -7.61 0.32 3.99
C PHE A 450 -6.69 -0.74 4.59
N HIS A 451 -5.68 -1.17 3.84
CA HIS A 451 -4.64 -2.07 4.36
C HIS A 451 -3.72 -1.34 5.33
N GLN A 452 -3.35 -2.01 6.42
CA GLN A 452 -2.50 -1.43 7.47
C GLN A 452 -1.00 -1.71 7.29
N TYR A 453 -0.61 -2.50 6.29
CA TYR A 453 0.79 -2.87 6.03
C TYR A 453 1.66 -1.63 5.72
N GLY A 454 2.90 -1.61 6.21
CA GLY A 454 3.85 -0.50 6.03
C GLY A 454 3.59 0.75 6.90
N LEU A 455 2.50 0.82 7.66
CA LEU A 455 2.21 1.96 8.53
C LEU A 455 2.99 1.89 9.84
N THR A 456 3.80 2.92 10.11
CA THR A 456 4.57 3.07 11.36
C THR A 456 3.91 3.97 12.40
N SER A 457 2.79 4.62 12.05
CA SER A 457 2.06 5.53 12.94
C SER A 457 0.56 5.51 12.66
N ASN A 458 -0.24 5.93 13.66
CA ASN A 458 -1.69 5.97 13.52
C ASN A 458 -2.13 7.08 12.55
N ILE A 459 -2.53 6.70 11.35
CA ILE A 459 -3.03 7.60 10.31
C ILE A 459 -4.51 7.98 10.46
N CYS A 460 -5.23 7.39 11.42
CA CYS A 460 -6.59 7.77 11.78
C CYS A 460 -6.57 8.66 13.04
N PRO A 461 -6.24 9.97 12.94
CA PRO A 461 -6.43 10.86 14.07
C PRO A 461 -7.91 10.83 14.46
N VAL A 462 -8.16 10.70 15.77
CA VAL A 462 -9.51 10.83 16.33
C VAL A 462 -9.98 12.24 16.02
N ILE A 463 -10.87 12.38 15.03
CA ILE A 463 -11.57 13.66 14.81
C ILE A 463 -12.59 13.75 15.93
N PRO A 464 -12.41 14.67 16.90
CA PRO A 464 -13.20 14.68 18.11
C PRO A 464 -14.55 15.34 17.85
N GLY A 465 -15.35 14.77 16.96
CA GLY A 465 -16.65 15.29 16.49
C GLY A 465 -17.87 14.55 17.04
N THR A 466 -17.69 13.41 17.74
CA THR A 466 -18.79 12.55 18.19
C THR A 466 -18.68 12.11 19.65
N LEU A 467 -17.62 12.50 20.36
CA LEU A 467 -17.40 12.08 21.75
C LEU A 467 -18.00 13.08 22.74
N PRO A 468 -18.79 12.64 23.74
CA PRO A 468 -19.18 13.48 24.86
C PRO A 468 -17.96 13.91 25.68
N GLN A 469 -17.98 15.12 26.23
CA GLN A 469 -16.95 15.54 27.18
C GLN A 469 -17.00 14.69 28.47
N VAL A 470 -15.87 14.11 28.89
CA VAL A 470 -15.74 13.30 30.12
C VAL A 470 -14.63 13.85 31.04
N PRO A 471 -14.82 13.92 32.37
CA PRO A 471 -13.78 14.37 33.30
C PRO A 471 -12.53 13.48 33.33
N ALA A 472 -11.35 14.08 33.23
CA ALA A 472 -10.02 13.45 33.38
C ALA A 472 -9.29 13.95 34.66
N ASN A 473 -8.12 13.38 35.00
CA ASN A 473 -7.29 13.75 36.17
C ASN A 473 -7.89 13.45 37.56
N ASN A 474 -8.37 12.21 37.78
CA ASN A 474 -9.01 11.76 39.04
C ASN A 474 -10.28 12.55 39.41
N CYS A 475 -10.93 13.16 38.42
CA CYS A 475 -12.22 13.82 38.59
C CYS A 475 -13.31 12.76 38.41
N VAL A 476 -13.93 12.32 39.50
CA VAL A 476 -14.86 11.17 39.50
C VAL A 476 -16.22 11.59 38.90
N PRO A 477 -16.67 10.97 37.78
CA PRO A 477 -18.06 11.04 37.33
C PRO A 477 -18.89 10.22 38.32
N THR A 478 -19.91 10.80 38.94
CA THR A 478 -20.50 10.18 40.13
C THR A 478 -21.23 8.87 39.84
N GLY A 479 -20.75 7.78 40.45
CA GLY A 479 -21.39 6.46 40.46
C GLY A 479 -20.90 5.45 41.51
N SER A 480 -20.30 5.84 42.64
CA SER A 480 -20.15 4.94 43.81
C SER A 480 -19.96 5.73 45.13
N SER A 481 -20.17 5.05 46.26
CA SER A 481 -20.78 5.57 47.48
C SER A 481 -19.82 5.83 48.66
N ARG A 482 -20.33 6.60 49.65
CA ARG A 482 -19.84 6.88 51.02
C ARG A 482 -18.61 7.79 51.22
N LYS A 483 -18.87 9.09 51.49
CA LYS A 483 -18.59 9.75 52.80
C LYS A 483 -18.98 11.26 52.80
N ALA A 484 -19.71 11.63 53.86
CA ALA A 484 -19.96 12.94 54.48
C ALA A 484 -19.95 14.23 53.63
N ILE A 485 -21.11 14.88 53.54
CA ILE A 485 -21.30 16.25 53.02
C ILE A 485 -22.22 17.02 53.96
N PRO A 486 -21.77 18.14 54.56
CA PRO A 486 -22.75 19.15 55.05
C PRO A 486 -22.20 20.62 55.08
N ARG A 487 -22.94 21.74 55.11
CA ARG A 487 -24.36 22.12 54.87
C ARG A 487 -24.42 23.68 54.63
N LYS A 488 -25.00 24.11 53.46
CA LYS A 488 -25.69 25.37 53.02
C LYS A 488 -25.00 26.66 52.49
N GLY A 489 -24.86 26.72 51.16
CA GLY A 489 -24.78 27.92 50.31
C GLY A 489 -24.25 27.52 48.92
N SER A 490 -24.64 28.21 47.85
CA SER A 490 -24.28 27.88 46.46
C SER A 490 -22.85 28.31 46.09
N PHE A 491 -21.86 27.40 46.00
CA PHE A 491 -20.46 27.73 45.65
C PHE A 491 -19.72 26.74 44.72
N ARG A 492 -19.12 27.23 43.64
CA ARG A 492 -18.23 26.46 42.75
C ARG A 492 -17.03 25.84 43.51
N LEU A 493 -16.87 24.50 43.55
CA LEU A 493 -15.75 23.80 44.22
C LEU A 493 -14.90 23.01 43.20
N MET A 494 -13.58 23.20 43.17
CA MET A 494 -12.67 22.40 42.33
C MET A 494 -11.44 21.91 43.13
N LYS A 495 -10.90 20.74 42.77
CA LYS A 495 -9.46 20.46 42.88
C LYS A 495 -8.80 21.15 41.67
N SER A 496 -7.69 21.88 41.85
CA SER A 496 -7.02 22.50 40.70
C SER A 496 -6.57 21.43 39.71
N GLY A 497 -6.82 21.63 38.41
CA GLY A 497 -6.39 20.72 37.35
C GLY A 497 -7.46 19.78 36.78
N CYS A 498 -8.73 19.83 37.24
CA CYS A 498 -9.81 19.10 36.58
C CYS A 498 -10.04 19.65 35.16
N ARG A 499 -9.87 18.77 34.18
CA ARG A 499 -10.10 19.02 32.76
C ARG A 499 -11.01 17.96 32.16
N THR A 500 -11.66 18.25 31.05
CA THR A 500 -12.32 17.24 30.22
C THR A 500 -11.30 16.49 29.36
N ASN A 501 -11.74 15.48 28.61
CA ASN A 501 -10.96 14.82 27.55
C ASN A 501 -10.48 15.78 26.44
N ALA A 502 -11.13 16.93 26.25
CA ALA A 502 -10.65 18.02 25.38
C ALA A 502 -9.66 18.97 26.07
N GLY A 503 -9.27 18.70 27.31
CA GLY A 503 -8.44 19.61 28.10
C GLY A 503 -9.21 20.79 28.69
N GLU A 504 -10.52 20.90 28.53
CA GLU A 504 -11.25 22.09 28.99
C GLU A 504 -11.48 22.14 30.49
N ARG A 505 -11.47 23.34 31.07
CA ARG A 505 -11.62 23.50 32.52
C ARG A 505 -13.06 23.24 32.95
N ILE A 506 -13.26 22.26 33.83
CA ILE A 506 -14.60 21.94 34.34
C ILE A 506 -15.04 22.98 35.38
N ALA A 507 -16.11 23.72 35.10
CA ALA A 507 -16.72 24.64 36.05
C ALA A 507 -17.74 23.90 36.95
N VAL A 508 -17.45 23.80 38.24
CA VAL A 508 -18.43 23.26 39.21
C VAL A 508 -19.35 24.37 39.64
N ASN A 509 -20.67 24.25 39.57
CA ASN A 509 -21.63 25.21 40.09
C ASN A 509 -22.49 24.60 41.21
N VAL A 510 -22.16 24.87 42.47
CA VAL A 510 -23.02 24.42 43.59
C VAL A 510 -24.14 25.42 43.76
N ARG A 511 -25.39 24.96 43.86
CA ARG A 511 -26.58 25.74 44.21
C ARG A 511 -27.22 25.21 45.50
N ALA A 512 -27.10 25.92 46.63
CA ALA A 512 -27.87 25.57 47.81
C ALA A 512 -29.26 26.18 47.76
N SER A 513 -30.30 25.36 47.93
CA SER A 513 -31.65 25.85 48.16
C SER A 513 -32.06 25.55 49.59
N LEU A 514 -32.42 26.60 50.32
CA LEU A 514 -32.78 26.49 51.72
C LEU A 514 -34.29 26.27 51.82
N ARG A 515 -34.72 25.21 52.49
CA ARG A 515 -36.10 25.07 52.98
C ARG A 515 -36.06 24.91 54.49
N GLY A 516 -36.94 25.61 55.22
CA GLY A 516 -37.03 25.67 56.69
C GLY A 516 -36.34 26.90 57.32
N ASP A 517 -36.65 27.18 58.59
CA ASP A 517 -36.11 28.31 59.37
C ASP A 517 -34.57 28.26 59.43
N VAL A 518 -33.91 29.27 58.85
CA VAL A 518 -32.44 29.39 58.87
C VAL A 518 -32.06 30.81 59.25
N SER A 519 -31.58 30.98 60.48
CA SER A 519 -31.30 32.32 61.02
C SER A 519 -29.94 32.88 60.58
N TYR A 520 -28.93 32.06 60.20
CA TYR A 520 -27.59 32.53 59.82
C TYR A 520 -26.72 31.51 59.04
N TYR A 521 -25.78 31.97 58.18
CA TYR A 521 -24.67 31.16 57.62
C TYR A 521 -23.35 31.92 57.37
N LYS A 522 -22.20 31.21 57.38
CA LYS A 522 -20.84 31.78 57.15
C LYS A 522 -19.92 30.90 56.28
N LEU A 523 -19.06 31.53 55.46
CA LEU A 523 -18.00 30.91 54.65
C LEU A 523 -16.62 31.00 55.32
N ILE A 524 -15.83 29.92 55.27
CA ILE A 524 -14.48 29.88 55.86
C ILE A 524 -13.53 29.04 55.00
N CYS A 525 -12.29 29.48 54.83
CA CYS A 525 -11.19 28.66 54.30
C CYS A 525 -10.36 28.05 55.43
N LYS A 526 -10.09 26.74 55.36
CA LYS A 526 -9.23 26.03 56.33
C LYS A 526 -8.15 25.24 55.59
N ALA A 527 -6.89 25.58 55.85
CA ALA A 527 -5.72 24.86 55.35
C ALA A 527 -4.97 24.28 56.57
N SER A 528 -4.78 22.96 56.62
CA SER A 528 -3.90 22.26 57.60
C SER A 528 -3.86 22.89 59.00
N GLY A 529 -5.02 23.06 59.63
CA GLY A 529 -5.15 23.58 61.00
C GLY A 529 -5.27 25.11 61.14
N LYS A 530 -4.83 25.92 60.16
CA LYS A 530 -4.90 27.39 60.21
C LYS A 530 -6.09 27.95 59.40
N LYS A 531 -6.70 29.03 59.89
CA LYS A 531 -7.76 29.77 59.18
C LYS A 531 -7.10 30.66 58.11
N SER A 532 -7.56 30.58 56.86
CA SER A 532 -7.11 31.48 55.78
C SER A 532 -8.25 32.40 55.32
N LYS A 533 -7.90 33.55 54.74
CA LYS A 533 -8.88 34.54 54.26
C LYS A 533 -9.56 34.03 52.98
N VAL A 534 -10.89 34.02 52.97
CA VAL A 534 -11.69 33.84 51.75
C VAL A 534 -11.49 35.08 50.88
N ARG A 535 -11.14 34.90 49.61
CA ARG A 535 -11.02 36.00 48.66
C ARG A 535 -12.20 36.04 47.71
N ARG A 536 -12.62 37.25 47.32
CA ARG A 536 -13.63 37.54 46.30
C ARG A 536 -12.92 38.10 45.07
N ASN A 537 -13.24 37.59 43.89
CA ASN A 537 -12.84 38.20 42.62
C ASN A 537 -14.04 38.14 41.70
N GLY A 538 -14.51 39.29 41.21
CA GLY A 538 -15.51 39.53 40.14
C GLY A 538 -16.79 38.69 40.13
N SER A 539 -16.64 37.37 40.07
CA SER A 539 -17.68 36.35 39.87
C SER A 539 -17.71 35.23 40.95
N GLY A 540 -16.87 35.24 41.99
CA GLY A 540 -16.95 34.19 43.03
C GLY A 540 -16.01 34.27 44.25
N TYR A 541 -16.10 33.24 45.10
CA TYR A 541 -15.30 33.05 46.31
C TYR A 541 -14.35 31.86 46.16
N PHE A 542 -13.08 32.02 46.55
CA PHE A 542 -12.09 30.93 46.47
C PHE A 542 -11.15 30.91 47.69
N CYS A 543 -10.57 29.73 47.94
CA CYS A 543 -9.47 29.56 48.91
C CYS A 543 -8.17 29.41 48.13
N LYS A 544 -7.17 30.25 48.43
CA LYS A 544 -5.82 30.14 47.81
C LYS A 544 -5.16 28.79 48.13
N THR A 545 -5.40 28.27 49.33
CA THR A 545 -5.02 26.93 49.78
C THR A 545 -6.09 26.36 50.72
N GLY A 546 -6.32 25.04 50.70
CA GLY A 546 -7.27 24.36 51.57
C GLY A 546 -8.69 24.18 50.99
N LYS A 547 -9.64 23.76 51.84
CA LYS A 547 -11.03 23.49 51.44
C LYS A 547 -11.97 24.63 51.90
N LEU A 548 -12.85 25.09 51.01
CA LEU A 548 -13.92 26.03 51.35
C LEU A 548 -15.02 25.31 52.13
N LYS A 549 -15.44 25.87 53.27
CA LYS A 549 -16.45 25.28 54.18
C LYS A 549 -17.64 26.23 54.37
N ILE A 550 -18.83 25.65 54.60
CA ILE A 550 -20.08 26.38 54.83
C ILE A 550 -20.75 25.88 56.12
N ARG A 551 -21.23 26.79 56.98
CA ARG A 551 -21.84 26.50 58.30
C ARG A 551 -23.21 27.16 58.46
N THR A 552 -24.22 26.43 58.98
CA THR A 552 -25.60 26.92 59.25
C THR A 552 -26.19 26.44 60.57
N SER A 553 -27.24 27.11 61.07
CA SER A 553 -27.90 26.84 62.38
C SER A 553 -29.33 26.25 62.33
N GLY A 554 -29.81 25.66 61.22
CA GLY A 554 -31.18 25.11 61.10
C GLY A 554 -31.27 23.59 60.84
N SER A 555 -32.44 22.98 61.08
CA SER A 555 -32.64 21.52 61.21
C SER A 555 -32.81 20.73 59.89
N ARG A 556 -33.16 21.35 58.74
CA ARG A 556 -33.30 20.65 57.44
C ARG A 556 -32.69 21.41 56.26
N LEU A 557 -32.11 20.67 55.30
CA LEU A 557 -31.29 21.23 54.22
C LEU A 557 -31.25 20.37 52.97
N ARG A 558 -31.32 21.05 51.83
CA ARG A 558 -31.07 20.46 50.52
C ARG A 558 -29.94 21.23 49.83
N LEU A 559 -28.91 20.52 49.38
CA LEU A 559 -27.80 21.11 48.62
C LEU A 559 -27.80 20.49 47.22
N ARG A 560 -27.94 21.30 46.17
CA ARG A 560 -27.81 20.84 44.79
C ARG A 560 -26.42 21.22 44.30
N VAL A 561 -25.70 20.29 43.67
CA VAL A 561 -24.43 20.56 43.01
C VAL A 561 -24.58 20.25 41.53
N THR A 562 -24.18 21.18 40.68
CA THR A 562 -24.11 21.03 39.24
C THR A 562 -22.64 21.10 38.82
N TRP A 563 -22.23 20.34 37.82
CA TRP A 563 -20.92 20.47 37.17
C TRP A 563 -21.16 20.71 35.68
N SER A 564 -20.40 21.61 35.07
CA SER A 564 -20.55 21.97 33.67
C SER A 564 -19.23 22.33 32.99
N ALA A 565 -19.08 22.00 31.70
CA ALA A 565 -18.06 22.56 30.81
C ALA A 565 -18.75 23.19 29.58
N PRO A 566 -18.18 24.25 28.96
CA PRO A 566 -18.74 24.81 27.74
C PRO A 566 -18.70 23.81 26.58
N ALA A 567 -19.48 24.09 25.54
CA ALA A 567 -19.33 23.40 24.27
C ALA A 567 -18.01 23.83 23.62
N GLU A 568 -17.28 22.86 23.08
CA GLU A 568 -16.07 23.08 22.29
C GLU A 568 -16.31 22.51 20.90
N PRO A 569 -15.63 23.02 19.85
CA PRO A 569 -15.74 22.48 18.51
C PRO A 569 -15.56 20.95 18.51
N GLY A 570 -16.61 20.25 18.07
CA GLY A 570 -16.65 18.78 17.96
C GLY A 570 -17.10 18.02 19.23
N PHE A 571 -17.30 18.69 20.36
CA PHE A 571 -17.72 18.03 21.60
C PHE A 571 -19.00 18.61 22.20
N GLU A 572 -19.90 17.73 22.65
CA GLU A 572 -21.11 18.12 23.38
C GLU A 572 -20.81 18.64 24.79
N PRO A 573 -21.54 19.65 25.29
CA PRO A 573 -21.31 20.25 26.59
C PRO A 573 -21.55 19.22 27.72
N PHE A 574 -20.61 19.16 28.66
CA PHE A 574 -20.76 18.31 29.85
C PHE A 574 -21.70 18.98 30.86
N LEU A 575 -22.73 18.26 31.33
CA LEU A 575 -23.59 18.69 32.44
C LEU A 575 -23.99 17.52 33.35
N THR A 576 -23.60 17.55 34.63
CA THR A 576 -24.10 16.58 35.63
C THR A 576 -24.61 17.25 36.90
N LYS A 577 -25.58 16.62 37.58
CA LYS A 577 -26.30 17.16 38.74
C LYS A 577 -26.39 16.13 39.86
N LYS A 578 -26.09 16.53 41.10
CA LYS A 578 -26.23 15.70 42.31
C LYS A 578 -26.91 16.46 43.44
N VAL A 579 -27.79 15.79 44.18
CA VAL A 579 -28.56 16.39 45.28
C VAL A 579 -28.18 15.73 46.60
N TYR A 580 -27.76 16.54 47.57
CA TYR A 580 -27.48 16.13 48.93
C TYR A 580 -28.60 16.55 49.86
N ARG A 581 -29.10 15.58 50.61
CA ARG A 581 -30.06 15.74 51.71
C ARG A 581 -29.34 15.33 52.99
N THR A 582 -29.83 15.82 54.11
CA THR A 582 -29.12 15.74 55.39
C THR A 582 -30.13 15.74 56.51
#